data_AF-A0A7Y2RHB9-F1
#
_entry.id   AF-A0A7Y2RHB9-F1
#
_cell.length_a   1.000
_cell.length_b   1.000
_cell.length_c   1.000
_cell.angle_alpha   90.00
_cell.angle_beta   90.00
_cell.angle_gamma   90.00
#
_symmetry.space_group_name_H-M   'P 1'
#
loop_
_entity.id
_entity.type
_entity.pdbx_description
1 polymer ?
#
loop_
_entity_poly.entity_id
_entity_poly.type
_entity_poly.pdbx_seq_one_letter_code
_entity_poly.pdbx_strand_id
1 'polypeptide(L)'
;MIVVAIIGILAAVAIPAYQDYTVRAKVSEIIVAGASAKSAISEGFQTSGMDGVKAAAAAASKGVGSKATAVSKYLKSVSVSDTGVITLTSTADASLPTEAREKTIIMSPYANGAVLAAGADGSVEWGCASTTAVQATARLAALSTTGSMPAKYVPSECR
;
A
#
# COMPACT_ATOMS: atom_id res chain seq x y z
N MET A 1 -32.45 20.57 29.03
CA MET A 1 -32.23 19.62 27.91
C MET A 1 -31.33 20.17 26.78
N ILE A 2 -30.79 21.39 26.90
CA ILE A 2 -29.88 21.98 25.89
C ILE A 2 -28.51 21.27 25.79
N VAL A 3 -28.01 20.73 26.90
CA VAL A 3 -26.68 20.09 26.97
C VAL A 3 -26.62 18.83 26.10
N VAL A 4 -27.68 18.00 26.10
CA VAL A 4 -27.75 16.79 25.26
C VAL A 4 -27.75 17.15 23.77
N ALA A 5 -28.43 18.24 23.40
CA ALA A 5 -28.46 18.72 22.02
C ALA A 5 -27.07 19.20 21.55
N ILE A 6 -26.35 19.95 22.39
CA ILE A 6 -24.99 20.41 22.07
C ILE A 6 -24.03 19.22 21.93
N ILE A 7 -24.08 18.24 22.84
CA ILE A 7 -23.26 17.02 22.74
C ILE A 7 -23.60 16.22 21.47
N GLY A 8 -24.88 16.12 21.10
CA GLY A 8 -25.31 15.45 19.88
C GLY A 8 -24.72 16.06 18.61
N ILE A 9 -24.69 17.39 18.51
CA ILE A 9 -24.11 18.10 17.35
C ILE A 9 -22.59 17.90 17.30
N LEU A 10 -21.89 18.03 18.44
CA LEU A 10 -20.44 17.84 18.50
C LEU A 10 -20.05 16.39 18.14
N ALA A 11 -20.80 15.41 18.64
CA ALA A 11 -20.57 13.99 18.33
C ALA A 11 -20.78 13.68 16.83
N ALA A 12 -21.80 14.26 16.20
CA ALA A 12 -22.08 14.06 14.78
C ALA A 12 -20.91 14.50 13.87
N VAL A 13 -20.16 15.54 14.27
CA VAL A 13 -18.98 16.03 13.52
C VAL A 13 -17.71 15.27 13.90
N ALA A 14 -17.53 14.93 15.19
CA ALA A 14 -16.31 14.30 15.68
C ALA A 14 -16.20 12.81 15.33
N ILE A 15 -17.31 12.08 15.32
CA ILE A 15 -17.31 10.63 15.07
C ILE A 15 -16.78 10.26 13.67
N PRO A 16 -17.21 10.91 12.56
CA PRO A 16 -16.68 10.60 11.24
C PRO A 16 -15.16 10.83 11.14
N ALA A 17 -14.65 11.91 11.72
CA ALA A 17 -13.21 12.20 11.73
C ALA A 17 -12.41 11.16 12.54
N TYR A 18 -12.94 10.74 13.70
CA TYR A 18 -12.31 9.68 14.50
C TYR A 18 -12.29 8.34 13.77
N GLN A 19 -13.41 7.98 13.11
CA GLN A 19 -13.47 6.77 12.29
C GLN A 19 -12.40 6.81 11.20
N ASP A 20 -12.28 7.90 10.45
CA ASP A 20 -11.26 8.02 9.41
C ASP A 20 -9.83 7.91 9.95
N TYR A 21 -9.56 8.45 11.14
CA TYR A 21 -8.26 8.31 11.80
C TYR A 21 -7.97 6.84 12.18
N THR A 22 -8.95 6.14 12.76
CA THR A 22 -8.76 4.73 13.14
C THR A 22 -8.57 3.84 11.91
N VAL A 23 -9.24 4.13 10.79
CA VAL A 23 -9.05 3.41 9.53
C VAL A 23 -7.66 3.70 8.96
N ARG A 24 -7.20 4.95 8.98
CA ARG A 24 -5.83 5.30 8.58
C ARG A 24 -4.79 4.53 9.38
N ALA A 25 -4.98 4.40 10.69
CA ALA A 25 -4.07 3.63 11.54
C ALA A 25 -3.99 2.15 11.12
N LYS A 26 -5.14 1.52 10.84
CA LYS A 26 -5.20 0.14 10.35
C LYS A 26 -4.57 -0.01 8.95
N VAL A 27 -4.79 0.95 8.06
CA VAL A 27 -4.20 0.97 6.73
C VAL A 27 -2.69 1.19 6.78
N SER A 28 -2.18 1.97 7.73
CA SER A 28 -0.74 2.10 7.95
C SER A 28 -0.08 0.77 8.35
N GLU A 29 -0.76 -0.10 9.09
CA GLU A 29 -0.25 -1.46 9.39
C GLU A 29 -0.02 -2.25 8.09
N ILE A 30 -0.96 -2.19 7.15
CA ILE A 30 -0.88 -2.84 5.84
C ILE A 30 0.38 -2.36 5.10
N ILE A 31 0.62 -1.06 5.07
CA ILE A 31 1.77 -0.43 4.41
C ILE A 31 3.09 -0.85 5.07
N VAL A 32 3.14 -0.86 6.41
CA VAL A 32 4.34 -1.27 7.18
C VAL A 32 4.65 -2.74 6.96
N ALA A 33 3.64 -3.62 6.92
CA ALA A 33 3.84 -5.04 6.60
C ALA A 33 4.45 -5.23 5.20
N GLY A 34 4.09 -4.37 4.24
CA GLY A 34 4.68 -4.31 2.90
C GLY A 34 6.14 -3.85 2.85
N ALA A 35 6.66 -3.21 3.91
CA ALA A 35 8.05 -2.75 3.94
C ALA A 35 9.06 -3.91 3.85
N SER A 36 8.72 -5.08 4.40
CA SER A 36 9.56 -6.27 4.27
C SER A 36 9.73 -6.72 2.81
N ALA A 37 8.67 -6.63 2.01
CA ALA A 37 8.71 -6.92 0.59
C ALA A 37 9.53 -5.86 -0.17
N LYS A 38 9.42 -4.57 0.20
CA LYS A 38 10.26 -3.52 -0.37
C LYS A 38 11.74 -3.80 -0.19
N SER A 39 12.16 -4.12 1.04
CA SER A 39 13.56 -4.44 1.34
C SER A 39 14.05 -5.65 0.55
N ALA A 40 13.24 -6.71 0.47
CA ALA A 40 13.59 -7.91 -0.30
C ALA A 40 13.76 -7.61 -1.80
N ILE A 41 12.90 -6.78 -2.40
CA ILE A 41 13.03 -6.36 -3.80
C ILE A 41 14.28 -5.50 -4.00
N SER A 42 14.53 -4.55 -3.10
CA SER A 42 15.73 -3.70 -3.17
C SER A 42 17.02 -4.52 -3.06
N GLU A 43 17.08 -5.48 -2.14
CA GLU A 43 18.23 -6.39 -1.98
C GLU A 43 18.40 -7.31 -3.18
N GLY A 44 17.30 -7.89 -3.69
CA GLY A 44 17.31 -8.71 -4.90
C GLY A 44 17.85 -7.95 -6.10
N PHE A 45 17.43 -6.70 -6.27
CA PHE A 45 17.93 -5.83 -7.33
C PHE A 45 19.43 -5.55 -7.20
N GLN A 46 19.93 -5.26 -5.99
CA GLN A 46 21.36 -5.00 -5.78
C GLN A 46 22.24 -6.24 -5.93
N THR A 47 21.70 -7.43 -5.65
CA THR A 47 22.47 -8.68 -5.71
C THR A 47 22.59 -9.22 -7.13
N SER A 48 21.47 -9.25 -7.87
CA SER A 48 21.40 -9.93 -9.17
C SER A 48 20.53 -9.17 -10.19
N GLY A 49 20.33 -7.86 -10.03
CA GLY A 49 19.49 -7.07 -10.90
C GLY A 49 18.06 -7.61 -10.98
N MET A 50 17.48 -7.62 -12.19
CA MET A 50 16.10 -8.06 -12.38
C MET A 50 15.85 -9.55 -12.10
N ASP A 51 16.87 -10.40 -12.21
CA ASP A 51 16.71 -11.82 -11.85
C ASP A 51 16.57 -11.99 -10.33
N GLY A 52 17.31 -11.17 -9.57
CA GLY A 52 17.13 -11.08 -8.12
C GLY A 52 15.79 -10.49 -7.72
N VAL A 53 15.29 -9.48 -8.45
CA VAL A 53 13.92 -8.94 -8.26
C VAL A 53 12.86 -10.01 -8.46
N LYS A 54 12.95 -10.82 -9.53
CA LYS A 54 11.99 -11.91 -9.79
C LYS A 54 12.02 -12.97 -8.70
N ALA A 55 13.22 -13.39 -8.28
CA ALA A 55 13.37 -14.35 -7.18
C ALA A 55 12.80 -13.80 -5.87
N ALA A 56 13.10 -12.55 -5.55
CA ALA A 56 12.56 -11.86 -4.38
C ALA A 56 11.04 -11.67 -4.45
N ALA A 57 10.48 -11.37 -5.63
CA ALA A 57 9.04 -11.21 -5.84
C ALA A 57 8.27 -12.50 -5.53
N ALA A 58 8.80 -13.64 -6.01
CA ALA A 58 8.23 -14.95 -5.72
C ALA A 58 8.27 -15.30 -4.21
N ALA A 59 9.36 -14.96 -3.52
CA ALA A 59 9.53 -15.21 -2.10
C ALA A 59 8.71 -14.25 -1.21
N ALA A 60 8.61 -12.98 -1.60
CA ALA A 60 7.92 -11.93 -0.85
C ALA A 60 6.40 -12.00 -0.99
N SER A 61 5.89 -12.63 -2.04
CA SER A 61 4.45 -12.80 -2.26
C SER A 61 3.82 -13.73 -1.21
N LYS A 62 2.76 -13.24 -0.54
CA LYS A 62 2.04 -13.91 0.56
C LYS A 62 0.54 -13.70 0.41
N GLY A 63 -0.29 -14.66 0.85
CA GLY A 63 -1.75 -14.51 0.79
C GLY A 63 -2.37 -14.64 -0.60
N VAL A 64 -1.64 -15.23 -1.56
CA VAL A 64 -2.07 -15.40 -2.97
C VAL A 64 -1.94 -16.85 -3.44
N GLY A 65 -2.71 -17.24 -4.45
CA GLY A 65 -2.66 -18.58 -5.06
C GLY A 65 -2.90 -19.69 -4.04
N SER A 66 -2.05 -20.72 -4.05
CA SER A 66 -2.10 -21.83 -3.09
C SER A 66 -1.81 -21.44 -1.63
N LYS A 67 -1.43 -20.18 -1.38
CA LYS A 67 -1.18 -19.59 -0.06
C LYS A 67 -2.23 -18.53 0.30
N ALA A 68 -3.48 -18.68 -0.14
CA ALA A 68 -4.56 -17.68 -0.01
C ALA A 68 -5.11 -17.46 1.41
N THR A 69 -4.26 -17.49 2.42
CA THR A 69 -4.61 -17.13 3.80
C THR A 69 -4.24 -15.68 4.06
N ALA A 70 -5.08 -14.95 4.80
CA ALA A 70 -4.78 -13.58 5.18
C ALA A 70 -3.42 -13.48 5.89
N VAL A 71 -2.60 -12.50 5.49
CA VAL A 71 -1.25 -12.28 6.02
C VAL A 71 -1.31 -11.69 7.44
N SER A 72 -2.26 -10.78 7.67
CA SER A 72 -2.59 -10.25 8.99
C SER A 72 -4.10 -10.02 9.09
N LYS A 73 -4.57 -9.48 10.22
CA LYS A 73 -5.98 -9.12 10.40
C LYS A 73 -6.49 -8.14 9.32
N TYR A 74 -5.67 -7.17 8.92
CA TYR A 74 -6.06 -6.15 7.94
C TYR A 74 -5.40 -6.31 6.58
N LEU A 75 -4.34 -7.11 6.46
CA LEU A 75 -3.67 -7.41 5.19
C LEU A 75 -4.07 -8.80 4.69
N LYS A 76 -4.83 -8.85 3.60
CA LYS A 76 -5.22 -10.09 2.92
C LYS A 76 -4.05 -10.70 2.19
N SER A 77 -3.35 -9.91 1.39
CA SER A 77 -2.29 -10.41 0.53
C SER A 77 -1.24 -9.35 0.20
N VAL A 78 -0.02 -9.84 -0.01
CA VAL A 78 1.10 -9.12 -0.64
C VAL A 78 1.35 -9.85 -1.95
N SER A 79 1.04 -9.22 -3.08
CA SER A 79 1.38 -9.73 -4.40
C SER A 79 2.52 -8.90 -4.95
N VAL A 80 3.58 -9.54 -5.43
CA VAL A 80 4.71 -8.84 -6.04
C VAL A 80 4.87 -9.34 -7.47
N SER A 81 4.92 -8.41 -8.42
CA SER A 81 5.14 -8.71 -9.84
C SER A 81 6.62 -8.94 -10.14
N ASP A 82 6.92 -9.49 -11.32
CA ASP A 82 8.29 -9.70 -11.80
C ASP A 82 9.10 -8.41 -11.98
N THR A 83 8.43 -7.24 -12.03
CA THR A 83 9.06 -5.92 -12.06
C THR A 83 9.25 -5.32 -10.66
N GLY A 84 8.90 -6.07 -9.61
CA GLY A 84 9.03 -5.64 -8.22
C GLY A 84 7.89 -4.74 -7.72
N VAL A 85 6.85 -4.47 -8.54
CA VAL A 85 5.67 -3.74 -8.08
C VAL A 85 4.92 -4.57 -7.05
N ILE A 86 4.72 -4.01 -5.86
CA ILE A 86 4.03 -4.63 -4.73
C ILE A 86 2.59 -4.14 -4.68
N THR A 87 1.65 -5.07 -4.65
CA THR A 87 0.21 -4.83 -4.46
C THR A 87 -0.20 -5.39 -3.10
N LEU A 88 -0.55 -4.50 -2.18
CA LEU A 88 -1.08 -4.84 -0.86
C LEU A 88 -2.60 -4.80 -0.93
N THR A 89 -3.27 -5.88 -0.52
CA THR A 89 -4.74 -5.95 -0.52
C THR A 89 -5.25 -6.02 0.91
N SER A 90 -6.20 -5.16 1.28
CA SER A 90 -6.82 -5.22 2.60
C SER A 90 -7.78 -6.40 2.75
N THR A 91 -8.05 -6.83 3.97
CA THR A 91 -9.06 -7.87 4.25
C THR A 91 -10.49 -7.33 4.14
N ALA A 92 -11.47 -8.23 4.28
CA ALA A 92 -12.88 -7.90 4.44
C ALA A 92 -13.28 -7.72 5.93
N ASP A 93 -12.33 -7.46 6.83
CA ASP A 93 -12.59 -7.33 8.27
C ASP A 93 -13.69 -6.29 8.56
N ALA A 94 -14.63 -6.66 9.44
CA ALA A 94 -15.81 -5.86 9.72
C ALA A 94 -15.50 -4.49 10.36
N SER A 95 -14.31 -4.35 10.98
CA SER A 95 -13.89 -3.10 11.60
C SER A 95 -13.29 -2.08 10.61
N LEU A 96 -13.13 -2.46 9.34
CA LEU A 96 -12.89 -1.53 8.23
C LEU A 96 -14.24 -1.08 7.63
N PRO A 97 -14.39 0.18 7.19
CA PRO A 97 -15.55 0.60 6.41
C PRO A 97 -15.56 -0.14 5.07
N THR A 98 -16.74 -0.30 4.47
CA THR A 98 -16.92 -1.03 3.19
C THR A 98 -16.03 -0.50 2.07
N GLU A 99 -15.82 0.81 2.03
CA GLU A 99 -14.95 1.49 1.07
C GLU A 99 -13.46 1.19 1.25
N ALA A 100 -13.02 0.63 2.38
CA ALA A 100 -11.63 0.24 2.67
C ALA A 100 -11.41 -1.29 2.70
N ARG A 101 -12.47 -2.09 2.52
CA ARG A 101 -12.37 -3.56 2.47
C ARG A 101 -11.97 -4.03 1.08
N GLU A 102 -11.08 -5.03 1.04
CA GLU A 102 -10.58 -5.64 -0.19
C GLU A 102 -10.06 -4.62 -1.22
N LYS A 103 -9.42 -3.57 -0.71
CA LYS A 103 -8.84 -2.49 -1.52
C LYS A 103 -7.33 -2.62 -1.61
N THR A 104 -6.79 -2.12 -2.71
CA THR A 104 -5.37 -2.23 -3.02
C THR A 104 -4.59 -0.94 -2.78
N ILE A 105 -3.35 -1.09 -2.36
CA ILE A 105 -2.31 -0.05 -2.31
C ILE A 105 -1.14 -0.57 -3.14
N ILE A 106 -0.63 0.26 -4.04
CA ILE A 106 0.44 -0.08 -4.96
C ILE A 106 1.73 0.59 -4.49
N MET A 107 2.81 -0.17 -4.40
CA MET A 107 4.15 0.35 -4.18
C MET A 107 5.01 -0.04 -5.37
N SER A 108 5.51 0.97 -6.09
CA SER A 108 6.24 0.75 -7.33
C SER A 108 7.70 1.15 -7.17
N PRO A 109 8.64 0.24 -7.44
CA PRO A 109 10.05 0.58 -7.39
C PRO A 109 10.49 1.28 -8.67
N TYR A 110 11.50 2.13 -8.56
CA TYR A 110 12.15 2.78 -9.68
C TYR A 110 13.62 3.04 -9.32
N ALA A 111 14.48 3.21 -10.33
CA ALA A 111 15.89 3.52 -10.16
C ALA A 111 16.35 4.42 -11.30
N ASN A 112 17.26 5.35 -11.01
CA ASN A 112 17.87 6.25 -12.01
C ASN A 112 16.84 6.95 -12.94
N GLY A 113 15.70 7.39 -12.38
CA GLY A 113 14.66 8.09 -13.12
C GLY A 113 13.82 7.21 -14.08
N ALA A 114 13.92 5.89 -13.98
CA ALA A 114 13.14 4.94 -14.78
C ALA A 114 12.54 3.83 -13.92
N VAL A 115 11.45 3.23 -14.40
CA VAL A 115 10.90 2.00 -13.80
C VAL A 115 11.95 0.89 -13.83
N LEU A 116 11.95 0.01 -12.83
CA LEU A 116 12.90 -1.09 -12.78
C LEU A 116 12.82 -1.95 -14.05
N ALA A 117 13.95 -2.08 -14.72
CA ALA A 117 14.11 -2.85 -15.96
C ALA A 117 15.51 -3.48 -16.01
N ALA A 118 15.70 -4.42 -16.93
CA ALA A 118 17.01 -5.03 -17.13
C ALA A 118 18.04 -3.96 -17.54
N GLY A 119 19.21 -3.97 -16.90
CA GLY A 119 20.25 -2.97 -17.13
C GLY A 119 20.03 -1.64 -16.40
N ALA A 120 18.98 -1.50 -15.59
CA ALA A 120 18.86 -0.38 -14.66
C ALA A 120 19.95 -0.47 -13.58
N ASP A 121 20.41 0.68 -13.12
CA ASP A 121 21.45 0.85 -12.12
C ASP A 121 21.04 1.89 -11.05
N GLY A 122 21.80 1.95 -9.97
CA GLY A 122 21.57 2.90 -8.88
C GLY A 122 20.71 2.37 -7.73
N SER A 123 20.34 3.29 -6.84
CA SER A 123 19.55 2.95 -5.65
C SER A 123 18.08 2.78 -6.02
N VAL A 124 17.43 1.76 -5.46
CA VAL A 124 16.00 1.54 -5.64
C VAL A 124 15.24 2.53 -4.76
N GLU A 125 14.47 3.39 -5.41
CA GLU A 125 13.51 4.29 -4.80
C GLU A 125 12.08 3.77 -5.01
N TRP A 126 11.11 4.35 -4.30
CA TRP A 126 9.75 3.83 -4.27
C TRP A 126 8.70 4.94 -4.39
N GLY A 127 7.76 4.74 -5.30
CA GLY A 127 6.47 5.43 -5.31
C GLY A 127 5.41 4.62 -4.55
N CYS A 128 4.43 5.30 -3.98
CA CYS A 128 3.24 4.67 -3.43
C CYS A 128 1.98 5.32 -4.02
N ALA A 129 1.00 4.51 -4.38
CA ALA A 129 -0.25 4.94 -4.96
C ALA A 129 -1.44 4.22 -4.32
N SER A 130 -2.53 4.94 -4.21
CA SER A 130 -3.83 4.45 -3.76
C SER A 130 -4.82 4.69 -4.90
N THR A 131 -6.06 5.10 -4.62
CA THR A 131 -6.98 5.63 -5.66
C THR A 131 -6.40 6.81 -6.43
N THR A 132 -5.39 7.47 -5.88
CA THR A 132 -4.62 8.53 -6.51
C THR A 132 -3.13 8.15 -6.56
N ALA A 133 -2.43 8.62 -7.58
CA ALA A 133 -1.00 8.39 -7.80
C ALA A 133 -0.22 9.72 -7.85
N VAL A 134 -0.70 10.76 -7.17
CA VAL A 134 -0.12 12.11 -7.28
C VAL A 134 1.31 12.13 -6.75
N GLN A 135 1.56 11.51 -5.59
CA GLN A 135 2.91 11.41 -5.04
C GLN A 135 3.79 10.46 -5.86
N ALA A 136 3.25 9.34 -6.32
CA ALA A 136 4.01 8.40 -7.16
C ALA A 136 4.47 9.06 -8.48
N THR A 137 3.58 9.79 -9.16
CA THR A 137 3.89 10.48 -10.41
C THR A 137 4.78 11.71 -10.20
N ALA A 138 4.73 12.35 -9.03
CA ALA A 138 5.68 13.40 -8.65
C ALA A 138 7.11 12.86 -8.43
N ARG A 139 7.26 11.60 -7.99
CA ARG A 139 8.56 10.92 -7.90
C ARG A 139 9.07 10.52 -9.29
N LEU A 140 8.19 9.91 -10.09
CA LEU A 140 8.47 9.52 -11.47
C LEU A 140 7.16 9.44 -12.25
N ALA A 141 7.02 10.22 -13.32
CA ALA A 141 5.79 10.31 -14.11
C ALA A 141 5.28 8.97 -14.65
N ALA A 142 6.18 7.99 -14.86
CA ALA A 142 5.83 6.65 -15.30
C ALA A 142 5.12 5.79 -14.23
N LEU A 143 5.11 6.20 -12.95
CA LEU A 143 4.46 5.50 -11.85
C LEU A 143 2.97 5.87 -11.74
N SER A 144 2.21 5.60 -12.81
CA SER A 144 0.79 5.96 -12.90
C SER A 144 -0.18 4.86 -12.45
N THR A 145 0.33 3.68 -12.08
CA THR A 145 -0.51 2.55 -11.63
C THR A 145 -1.16 2.88 -10.29
N THR A 146 -2.49 2.97 -10.29
CA THR A 146 -3.30 3.23 -9.09
C THR A 146 -3.76 1.95 -8.42
N GLY A 147 -3.92 2.01 -7.11
CA GLY A 147 -4.69 1.05 -6.33
C GLY A 147 -6.16 1.46 -6.25
N SER A 148 -6.89 0.86 -5.31
CA SER A 148 -8.31 1.12 -5.08
C SER A 148 -8.63 1.58 -3.66
N MET A 149 -7.63 1.76 -2.79
CA MET A 149 -7.81 2.29 -1.44
C MET A 149 -8.13 3.80 -1.51
N PRO A 150 -9.20 4.29 -0.86
CA PRO A 150 -9.50 5.72 -0.84
C PRO A 150 -8.33 6.55 -0.29
N ALA A 151 -7.96 7.64 -1.00
CA ALA A 151 -6.83 8.50 -0.63
C ALA A 151 -6.96 9.08 0.80
N LYS A 152 -8.19 9.27 1.28
CA LYS A 152 -8.47 9.69 2.66
C LYS A 152 -7.97 8.70 3.71
N TYR A 153 -7.79 7.42 3.40
CA TYR A 153 -7.36 6.38 4.36
C TYR A 153 -5.88 6.06 4.31
N VAL A 154 -5.13 6.58 3.34
CA VAL A 154 -3.69 6.33 3.25
C VAL A 154 -2.87 7.52 3.77
N PRO A 155 -1.61 7.30 4.18
CA PRO A 155 -0.66 8.38 4.44
C PRO A 155 -0.44 9.26 3.20
N SER A 156 0.08 10.47 3.42
CA SER A 156 0.36 11.45 2.36
C SER A 156 1.20 10.88 1.22
N GLU A 157 2.24 10.09 1.54
CA GLU A 157 3.14 9.46 0.57
C GLU A 157 2.45 8.51 -0.43
N CYS A 158 1.24 8.04 -0.12
CA CYS A 158 0.46 7.12 -0.95
C CYS A 158 -0.77 7.79 -1.60
N ARG A 159 -0.90 9.11 -1.48
CA ARG A 159 -1.93 9.90 -2.16
C ARG A 159 -1.47 10.35 -3.54
#